data_AF-A0A1F8F1I5-F1
#
_entry.id   AF-A0A1F8F1I5-F1
#
_cell.length_a   1.000
_cell.length_b   1.000
_cell.length_c   1.000
_cell.angle_alpha   90.00
_cell.angle_beta   90.00
_cell.angle_gamma   90.00
#
_symmetry.space_group_name_H-M   'P 1'
#
loop_
_entity.id
_entity.type
_entity.pdbx_description
1 polymer ?
#
loop_
_entity_poly.entity_id
_entity_poly.type
_entity_poly.pdbx_seq_one_letter_code
_entity_poly.pdbx_strand_id
1 'polypeptide(L)'
;MSVETPTIEEEKTSGQTEKEVELKEVAELEKPIKKIKDRIERGEYGLIIGDDASGRIPTLILGNFIKKVSEQKGQERPNIIFIPGKLSDFAYDSMGEFKIHLEKWGFREGKRILIVTDTILSGESLEILVKLIKRLGHDCDIATIGLERPISGMVERKLNLGITEIVSGKYKNKNDKKIPHTPQIYKSDYSGVSKSAGDWVSYRPGRFDEEERRQENQHVVNEARENANILVNKLIDWYESRTK
;
A
#
# COMPACT_ATOMS: atom_id res chain seq x y z
N MET A 1 55.01 -16.98 48.21
CA MET A 1 53.55 -16.88 48.10
C MET A 1 53.25 -16.36 46.71
N SER A 2 52.88 -17.25 45.80
CA SER A 2 52.56 -16.91 44.40
C SER A 2 51.06 -17.05 44.25
N VAL A 3 50.38 -15.96 43.90
CA VAL A 3 48.93 -15.92 43.72
C VAL A 3 48.66 -16.15 42.23
N GLU A 4 48.09 -17.30 41.90
CA GLU A 4 47.57 -17.59 40.57
C GLU A 4 46.26 -16.82 40.37
N THR A 5 46.25 -15.86 39.44
CA THR A 5 45.02 -15.23 38.94
C THR A 5 44.39 -16.14 37.88
N PRO A 6 43.08 -16.46 37.99
CA PRO A 6 42.39 -17.26 36.99
C PRO A 6 42.06 -16.40 35.76
N THR A 7 42.42 -16.91 34.58
CA THR A 7 42.04 -16.36 33.28
C THR A 7 40.57 -16.68 33.02
N ILE A 8 39.71 -15.67 33.01
CA ILE A 8 38.31 -15.79 32.58
C ILE A 8 38.33 -15.72 31.05
N GLU A 9 37.95 -16.83 30.40
CA GLU A 9 37.69 -16.86 28.96
C GLU A 9 36.46 -15.99 28.67
N GLU A 10 36.67 -14.92 27.90
CA GLU A 10 35.57 -14.13 27.33
C GLU A 10 34.86 -14.99 26.26
N GLU A 11 33.69 -15.52 26.64
CA GLU A 11 32.71 -16.03 25.70
C GLU A 11 32.31 -14.91 24.74
N LYS A 12 32.87 -14.95 23.53
CA LYS A 12 32.38 -14.20 22.37
C LYS A 12 30.94 -14.62 22.11
N THR A 13 30.01 -13.82 22.61
CA THR A 13 28.59 -13.89 22.26
C THR A 13 28.50 -13.70 20.76
N SER A 14 28.19 -14.80 20.06
CA SER A 14 28.02 -14.83 18.63
C SER A 14 26.84 -13.93 18.26
N GLY A 15 27.14 -12.86 17.53
CA GLY A 15 26.13 -12.00 16.92
C GLY A 15 25.23 -12.86 16.03
N GLN A 16 24.00 -13.08 16.49
CA GLN A 16 22.91 -13.52 15.64
C GLN A 16 22.61 -12.35 14.69
N THR A 17 23.25 -12.38 13.52
CA THR A 17 22.80 -11.61 12.37
C THR A 17 21.40 -12.12 12.03
N GLU A 18 20.38 -11.34 12.40
CA GLU A 18 19.02 -11.52 11.92
C GLU A 18 19.09 -11.70 10.40
N LYS A 19 18.73 -12.90 9.93
CA LYS A 19 18.54 -13.14 8.50
C LYS A 19 17.37 -12.29 8.05
N GLU A 20 17.67 -11.08 7.58
CA GLU A 20 16.69 -10.21 6.95
C GLU A 20 16.18 -10.92 5.70
N VAL A 21 14.99 -11.53 5.81
CA VAL A 21 14.27 -12.07 4.65
C VAL A 21 13.90 -10.86 3.79
N GLU A 22 14.76 -10.54 2.83
CA GLU A 22 14.54 -9.43 1.90
C GLU A 22 13.50 -9.86 0.86
N LEU A 23 12.23 -9.54 1.11
CA LEU A 23 11.15 -9.72 0.16
C LEU A 23 11.23 -8.63 -0.91
N LYS A 24 12.08 -8.84 -1.92
CA LYS A 24 12.41 -7.80 -2.92
C LYS A 24 11.18 -7.19 -3.59
N GLU A 25 10.12 -7.97 -3.78
CA GLU A 25 8.87 -7.59 -4.45
C GLU A 25 8.01 -6.62 -3.62
N VAL A 26 8.04 -6.74 -2.28
CA VAL A 26 7.24 -5.92 -1.35
C VAL A 26 8.09 -5.05 -0.43
N ALA A 27 9.41 -5.05 -0.59
CA ALA A 27 10.33 -4.27 0.22
C ALA A 27 9.99 -2.77 0.24
N GLU A 28 9.38 -2.27 -0.83
CA GLU A 28 8.96 -0.87 -0.93
C GLU A 28 7.72 -0.57 -0.06
N LEU A 29 6.96 -1.58 0.36
CA LEU A 29 5.83 -1.47 1.29
C LEU A 29 6.24 -1.59 2.77
N GLU A 30 7.42 -2.12 3.08
CA GLU A 30 7.87 -2.30 4.47
C GLU A 30 7.88 -0.99 5.26
N LYS A 31 8.38 0.09 4.66
CA LYS A 31 8.49 1.38 5.33
C LYS A 31 7.10 2.00 5.60
N PRO A 32 6.16 2.03 4.64
CA PRO A 32 4.77 2.35 4.92
C PRO A 32 4.23 1.54 6.10
N ILE A 33 4.36 0.21 6.07
CA ILE A 33 3.85 -0.69 7.13
C ILE A 33 4.44 -0.35 8.50
N LYS A 34 5.77 -0.17 8.60
CA LYS A 34 6.43 0.19 9.87
C LYS A 34 5.88 1.50 10.45
N LYS A 35 5.59 2.49 9.60
CA LYS A 35 5.07 3.80 10.06
C LYS A 35 3.65 3.72 10.62
N ILE A 36 2.79 2.87 10.03
CA ILE A 36 1.40 2.73 10.47
C ILE A 36 1.17 1.49 11.34
N LYS A 37 2.24 0.80 11.75
CA LYS A 37 2.20 -0.45 12.51
C LYS A 37 1.23 -0.36 13.69
N ASP A 38 1.43 0.62 14.56
CA ASP A 38 0.63 0.75 15.78
C ASP A 38 -0.86 0.97 15.48
N ARG A 39 -1.19 1.64 14.38
CA ARG A 39 -2.58 1.86 13.94
C ARG A 39 -3.21 0.60 13.38
N ILE A 40 -2.44 -0.18 12.62
CA ILE A 40 -2.85 -1.52 12.15
C ILE A 40 -3.12 -2.41 13.36
N GLU A 41 -2.20 -2.43 14.32
CA GLU A 41 -2.29 -3.27 15.51
C GLU A 41 -3.45 -2.92 16.45
N ARG A 42 -3.88 -1.66 16.47
CA ARG A 42 -5.07 -1.20 17.21
C ARG A 42 -6.36 -1.32 16.41
N GLY A 43 -6.30 -1.77 15.16
CA GLY A 43 -7.48 -1.90 14.29
C GLY A 43 -8.13 -0.55 13.98
N GLU A 44 -7.35 0.52 13.83
CA GLU A 44 -7.87 1.87 13.58
C GLU A 44 -8.50 2.01 12.17
N TYR A 45 -8.06 1.21 11.21
CA TYR A 45 -8.57 1.26 9.85
C TYR A 45 -9.87 0.46 9.72
N GLY A 46 -10.95 1.13 9.31
CA GLY A 46 -12.24 0.49 9.01
C GLY A 46 -12.48 0.26 7.52
N LEU A 47 -11.81 1.03 6.66
CA LEU A 47 -11.96 0.97 5.22
C LEU A 47 -10.61 1.28 4.54
N ILE A 48 -10.31 0.51 3.51
CA ILE A 48 -9.14 0.68 2.66
C ILE A 48 -9.62 0.99 1.25
N ILE A 49 -9.14 2.10 0.68
CA ILE A 49 -9.52 2.57 -0.64
C ILE A 49 -8.29 2.52 -1.54
N GLY A 50 -8.31 1.64 -2.54
CA GLY A 50 -7.31 1.61 -3.59
C GLY A 50 -7.69 2.48 -4.78
N ASP A 51 -6.69 3.10 -5.40
CA ASP A 51 -6.86 3.55 -6.79
C ASP A 51 -7.06 2.32 -7.69
N ASP A 52 -8.17 2.31 -8.42
CA ASP A 52 -8.52 1.23 -9.31
C ASP A 52 -7.46 1.06 -10.42
N ALA A 53 -6.77 2.12 -10.85
CA ALA A 53 -5.69 2.00 -11.84
C ALA A 53 -4.40 1.44 -11.22
N SER A 54 -3.42 2.31 -10.98
CA SER A 54 -2.08 1.88 -10.60
C SER A 54 -2.05 1.40 -9.15
N GLY A 55 -2.84 1.99 -8.26
CA GLY A 55 -2.88 1.58 -6.85
C GLY A 55 -3.38 0.16 -6.57
N ARG A 56 -3.96 -0.55 -7.55
CA ARG A 56 -4.68 -1.81 -7.30
C ARG A 56 -3.85 -2.86 -6.58
N ILE A 57 -2.67 -3.17 -7.12
CA ILE A 57 -1.81 -4.23 -6.59
C ILE A 57 -1.20 -3.87 -5.23
N PRO A 58 -0.64 -2.67 -5.03
CA PRO A 58 -0.24 -2.21 -3.71
C PRO A 58 -1.38 -2.28 -2.68
N THR A 59 -2.61 -1.95 -3.09
CA THR A 59 -3.81 -2.02 -2.25
C THR A 59 -4.15 -3.45 -1.88
N LEU A 60 -4.12 -4.40 -2.83
CA LEU A 60 -4.42 -5.79 -2.52
C LEU A 60 -3.41 -6.36 -1.52
N ILE A 61 -2.12 -6.06 -1.67
CA ILE A 61 -1.11 -6.53 -0.74
C ILE A 61 -1.28 -5.89 0.63
N LEU A 62 -1.23 -4.55 0.70
CA LEU A 62 -1.28 -3.86 1.98
C LEU A 62 -2.64 -4.06 2.67
N GLY A 63 -3.72 -4.06 1.92
CA GLY A 63 -5.06 -4.26 2.43
C GLY A 63 -5.29 -5.66 2.96
N ASN A 64 -4.88 -6.70 2.23
CA ASN A 64 -4.98 -8.07 2.72
C ASN A 64 -4.03 -8.33 3.90
N PHE A 65 -2.86 -7.70 3.91
CA PHE A 65 -1.96 -7.73 5.07
C PHE A 65 -2.65 -7.17 6.32
N ILE A 66 -3.20 -5.95 6.25
CA ILE A 66 -3.92 -5.34 7.37
C ILE A 66 -5.11 -6.21 7.80
N LYS A 67 -5.88 -6.72 6.84
CA LYS A 67 -7.00 -7.61 7.10
C LYS A 67 -6.59 -8.86 7.89
N LYS A 68 -5.46 -9.49 7.53
CA LYS A 68 -4.92 -10.65 8.25
C LYS A 68 -4.45 -10.31 9.65
N VAL A 69 -3.75 -9.19 9.83
CA VAL A 69 -3.32 -8.73 11.17
C VAL A 69 -4.54 -8.47 12.06
N SER A 70 -5.57 -7.79 11.54
CA SER A 70 -6.82 -7.58 12.26
C SER A 70 -7.50 -8.90 12.65
N GLU A 71 -7.55 -9.87 11.73
CA GLU A 71 -8.13 -11.20 12.00
C GLU A 71 -7.37 -11.96 13.10
N GLN A 72 -6.04 -11.99 13.04
CA GLN A 72 -5.18 -12.61 14.06
C GLN A 72 -5.34 -11.97 15.44
N LYS A 73 -5.63 -10.66 15.49
CA LYS A 73 -5.86 -9.92 16.74
C LYS A 73 -7.33 -9.91 17.19
N GLY A 74 -8.23 -10.63 16.52
CA GLY A 74 -9.66 -10.66 16.85
C GLY A 74 -10.38 -9.33 16.64
N GLN A 75 -9.87 -8.48 15.76
CA GLN A 75 -10.44 -7.16 15.42
C GLN A 75 -11.36 -7.27 14.19
N GLU A 76 -12.24 -6.28 14.03
CA GLU A 76 -13.04 -6.15 12.82
C GLU A 76 -12.13 -5.94 11.59
N ARG A 77 -12.39 -6.71 10.54
CA ARG A 77 -11.61 -6.68 9.31
C ARG A 77 -12.01 -5.47 8.47
N PRO A 78 -11.08 -4.60 8.04
CA PRO A 78 -11.43 -3.53 7.13
C PRO A 78 -11.86 -4.11 5.78
N ASN A 79 -12.84 -3.46 5.17
CA ASN A 79 -13.18 -3.73 3.78
C ASN A 79 -12.17 -3.04 2.85
N ILE A 80 -12.03 -3.60 1.65
CA ILE A 80 -11.19 -3.05 0.60
C ILE A 80 -12.11 -2.70 -0.58
N ILE A 81 -12.06 -1.45 -1.01
CA ILE A 81 -12.77 -0.97 -2.20
C ILE A 81 -11.79 -0.32 -3.17
N PHE A 82 -12.20 -0.25 -4.44
CA PHE A 82 -11.45 0.43 -5.47
C PHE A 82 -12.27 1.57 -6.05
N ILE A 83 -11.63 2.73 -6.17
CA ILE A 83 -12.24 3.95 -6.70
C ILE A 83 -11.36 4.42 -7.87
N PRO A 84 -11.94 4.92 -8.98
CA PRO A 84 -11.17 5.49 -10.06
C PRO A 84 -10.31 6.67 -9.55
N GLY A 85 -9.02 6.68 -9.92
CA GLY A 85 -8.06 7.67 -9.43
C GLY A 85 -8.35 9.13 -9.80
N LYS A 86 -9.27 9.42 -10.73
CA LYS A 86 -9.73 10.80 -10.99
C LYS A 86 -11.24 10.88 -10.79
N LEU A 87 -11.65 11.56 -9.72
CA LEU A 87 -13.05 11.79 -9.37
C LEU A 87 -13.61 13.07 -10.00
N SER A 88 -13.07 13.52 -11.14
CA SER A 88 -13.43 14.82 -11.76
C SER A 88 -14.92 14.98 -12.05
N ASP A 89 -15.64 13.87 -12.16
CA ASP A 89 -17.04 13.83 -12.56
C ASP A 89 -17.99 13.63 -11.36
N PHE A 90 -17.45 13.46 -10.14
CA PHE A 90 -18.27 13.49 -8.93
C PHE A 90 -18.64 14.93 -8.61
N ALA A 91 -19.77 15.38 -9.18
CA ALA A 91 -20.39 16.66 -8.86
C ALA A 91 -20.66 16.76 -7.34
N TYR A 92 -20.53 17.94 -6.76
CA TYR A 92 -20.68 18.20 -5.32
C TYR A 92 -22.05 17.76 -4.73
N ASP A 93 -23.08 17.56 -5.56
CA ASP A 93 -24.39 17.03 -5.16
C ASP A 93 -24.35 15.54 -4.73
N SER A 94 -23.25 14.84 -5.01
CA SER A 94 -23.07 13.43 -4.68
C SER A 94 -22.56 13.15 -3.26
N MET A 95 -22.46 14.14 -2.36
CA MET A 95 -21.93 13.90 -1.01
C MET A 95 -22.75 12.87 -0.23
N GLY A 96 -24.09 12.91 -0.36
CA GLY A 96 -24.98 11.92 0.23
C GLY A 96 -24.76 10.53 -0.35
N GLU A 97 -24.64 10.43 -1.68
CA GLU A 97 -24.38 9.16 -2.36
C GLU A 97 -22.99 8.59 -2.03
N PHE A 98 -21.98 9.45 -1.93
CA PHE A 98 -20.63 9.08 -1.54
C PHE A 98 -20.61 8.56 -0.11
N LYS A 99 -21.29 9.23 0.82
CA LYS A 99 -21.45 8.75 2.20
C LYS A 99 -22.13 7.38 2.23
N ILE A 100 -23.28 7.23 1.57
CA ILE A 100 -24.01 5.95 1.47
C ILE A 100 -23.12 4.85 0.89
N HIS A 101 -22.35 5.18 -0.16
CA HIS A 101 -21.42 4.26 -0.77
C HIS A 101 -20.35 3.80 0.22
N LEU A 102 -19.71 4.72 0.95
CA LEU A 102 -18.72 4.36 1.95
C LEU A 102 -19.33 3.53 3.09
N GLU A 103 -20.48 3.93 3.63
CA GLU A 103 -21.18 3.22 4.73
C GLU A 103 -21.51 1.78 4.36
N LYS A 104 -21.96 1.54 3.12
CA LYS A 104 -22.20 0.20 2.57
C LYS A 104 -20.97 -0.70 2.66
N TRP A 105 -19.78 -0.11 2.53
CA TRP A 105 -18.50 -0.82 2.59
C TRP A 105 -17.85 -0.76 3.96
N GLY A 106 -18.60 -0.54 5.04
CA GLY A 106 -18.07 -0.64 6.41
C GLY A 106 -17.32 0.60 6.89
N PHE A 107 -17.52 1.74 6.23
CA PHE A 107 -17.20 3.04 6.80
C PHE A 107 -18.03 3.29 8.06
N ARG A 108 -17.36 3.65 9.16
CA ARG A 108 -17.98 3.92 10.47
C ARG A 108 -17.28 5.06 11.19
N GLU A 109 -18.01 5.73 12.07
CA GLU A 109 -17.46 6.76 12.96
C GLU A 109 -16.37 6.18 13.88
N GLY A 110 -15.34 7.00 14.18
CA GLY A 110 -14.19 6.59 15.00
C GLY A 110 -13.17 5.67 14.32
N LYS A 111 -13.41 5.24 13.07
CA LYS A 111 -12.43 4.52 12.24
C LYS A 111 -11.80 5.45 11.21
N ARG A 112 -10.54 5.17 10.87
CA ARG A 112 -9.75 5.89 9.87
C ARG A 112 -9.87 5.19 8.51
N ILE A 113 -9.76 5.96 7.43
CA ILE A 113 -9.64 5.43 6.07
C ILE A 113 -8.15 5.36 5.69
N LEU A 114 -7.74 4.24 5.10
CA LEU A 114 -6.43 4.14 4.45
C LEU A 114 -6.60 4.22 2.93
N ILE A 115 -6.09 5.27 2.31
CA ILE A 115 -5.98 5.37 0.85
C ILE A 115 -4.66 4.72 0.43
N VAL A 116 -4.69 3.84 -0.58
CA VAL A 116 -3.50 3.15 -1.08
C VAL A 116 -3.31 3.43 -2.57
N THR A 117 -2.12 3.88 -2.93
CA THR A 117 -1.72 4.12 -4.32
C THR A 117 -0.27 3.71 -4.55
N ASP A 118 0.16 3.56 -5.80
CA ASP A 118 1.53 3.21 -6.10
C ASP A 118 2.47 4.41 -5.96
N THR A 119 2.11 5.56 -6.54
CA THR A 119 2.98 6.72 -6.68
C THR A 119 2.20 8.01 -6.49
N ILE A 120 2.78 8.97 -5.76
CA ILE A 120 2.22 10.32 -5.64
C ILE A 120 3.19 11.36 -6.21
N LEU A 121 2.76 12.03 -7.27
CA LEU A 121 3.40 13.23 -7.81
C LEU A 121 2.83 14.49 -7.13
N SER A 122 1.88 15.19 -7.74
CA SER A 122 1.21 16.36 -7.18
C SER A 122 0.11 16.00 -6.17
N GLY A 123 -0.45 14.79 -6.25
CA GLY A 123 -1.61 14.39 -5.43
C GLY A 123 -2.96 14.89 -5.93
N GLU A 124 -3.02 15.55 -7.08
CA GLU A 124 -4.26 16.07 -7.69
C GLU A 124 -5.33 14.99 -7.87
N SER A 125 -4.93 13.79 -8.27
CA SER A 125 -5.82 12.62 -8.41
C SER A 125 -6.57 12.27 -7.11
N LEU A 126 -5.91 12.44 -5.97
CA LEU A 126 -6.47 12.10 -4.65
C LEU A 126 -7.15 13.28 -3.97
N GLU A 127 -7.01 14.50 -4.49
CA GLU A 127 -7.47 15.73 -3.85
C GLU A 127 -8.97 15.68 -3.53
N ILE A 128 -9.79 15.35 -4.53
CA ILE A 128 -11.24 15.28 -4.38
C ILE A 128 -11.61 14.22 -3.33
N LEU A 129 -11.02 13.03 -3.40
CA LEU A 129 -11.28 11.94 -2.45
C LEU A 129 -10.96 12.37 -1.01
N VAL A 130 -9.78 12.96 -0.80
CA VAL A 130 -9.36 13.44 0.53
C VAL A 130 -10.29 14.53 1.03
N LYS A 131 -10.68 15.48 0.18
CA LYS A 131 -11.63 16.55 0.54
C LYS A 131 -13.00 15.99 0.93
N LEU A 132 -13.53 15.01 0.18
CA LEU A 132 -14.81 14.38 0.48
C LEU A 132 -14.77 13.65 1.83
N ILE A 133 -13.74 12.82 2.07
CA ILE A 133 -13.58 12.10 3.35
C ILE A 133 -13.53 13.08 4.53
N LYS A 134 -12.74 14.16 4.42
CA LYS A 134 -12.63 15.17 5.48
C LYS A 134 -13.93 15.93 5.70
N ARG A 135 -14.68 16.25 4.64
CA ARG A 135 -16.00 16.91 4.76
C ARG A 135 -17.03 16.03 5.46
N LEU A 136 -16.89 14.71 5.38
CA LEU A 136 -17.71 13.77 6.16
C LEU A 136 -17.29 13.68 7.63
N GLY A 137 -16.21 14.36 8.04
CA GLY A 137 -15.74 14.38 9.43
C GLY A 137 -14.77 13.24 9.79
N HIS A 138 -14.16 12.58 8.80
CA HIS A 138 -13.29 11.44 9.04
C HIS A 138 -11.82 11.72 8.75
N ASP A 139 -10.97 11.04 9.50
CA ASP A 139 -9.54 11.00 9.26
C ASP A 139 -9.17 9.99 8.18
N CYS A 140 -8.16 10.34 7.39
CA CYS A 140 -7.54 9.41 6.47
C CYS A 140 -6.02 9.55 6.47
N ASP A 141 -5.37 8.44 6.14
CA ASP A 141 -3.96 8.38 5.79
C ASP A 141 -3.81 7.94 4.33
N ILE A 142 -2.65 8.22 3.74
CA ILE A 142 -2.30 7.73 2.42
C ILE A 142 -1.03 6.88 2.51
N ALA A 143 -1.13 5.60 2.15
CA ALA A 143 0.02 4.74 1.95
C ALA A 143 0.40 4.69 0.46
N THR A 144 1.70 4.87 0.19
CA THR A 144 2.21 4.84 -1.18
C THR A 144 3.57 4.15 -1.27
N ILE A 145 3.85 3.51 -2.41
CA ILE A 145 5.16 2.91 -2.66
C ILE A 145 6.21 4.02 -2.76
N GLY A 146 5.89 5.12 -3.44
CA GLY A 146 6.85 6.19 -3.59
C GLY A 146 6.28 7.58 -3.83
N LEU A 147 7.09 8.56 -3.45
CA LEU A 147 6.83 9.97 -3.70
C LEU A 147 7.77 10.46 -4.80
N GLU A 148 7.18 11.02 -5.84
CA GLU A 148 7.91 11.69 -6.90
C GLU A 148 8.10 13.17 -6.59
N ARG A 149 9.05 13.83 -7.25
CA ARG A 149 9.21 15.29 -7.11
C ARG A 149 8.27 15.98 -8.09
N PRO A 150 7.30 16.80 -7.64
CA PRO A 150 6.47 17.59 -8.54
C PRO A 150 7.33 18.57 -9.34
N ILE A 151 6.92 18.89 -10.57
CA ILE A 151 7.64 19.82 -11.45
C ILE A 151 7.72 21.22 -10.81
N SER A 152 6.69 21.64 -10.06
CA SER A 152 6.61 22.91 -9.34
C SER A 152 7.01 22.83 -7.84
N GLY A 153 7.52 21.69 -7.39
CA GLY A 153 7.98 21.48 -6.00
C GLY A 153 6.91 21.04 -5.00
N MET A 154 7.27 20.99 -3.71
CA MET A 154 6.44 20.40 -2.63
C MET A 154 5.12 21.15 -2.35
N VAL A 155 4.94 22.36 -2.89
CA VAL A 155 3.79 23.23 -2.59
C VAL A 155 2.47 22.61 -3.09
N GLU A 156 2.46 22.04 -4.29
CA GLU A 156 1.26 21.41 -4.87
C GLU A 156 0.69 20.28 -4.01
N ARG A 157 1.56 19.40 -3.50
CA ARG A 157 1.09 18.25 -2.71
C ARG A 157 0.42 18.68 -1.40
N LYS A 158 0.95 19.71 -0.75
CA LYS A 158 0.35 20.26 0.47
C LYS A 158 -0.97 20.98 0.16
N LEU A 159 -1.08 21.65 -0.98
CA LEU A 159 -2.34 22.26 -1.43
C LEU A 159 -3.41 21.19 -1.68
N ASN A 160 -3.06 20.10 -2.36
CA ASN A 160 -4.00 19.07 -2.78
C ASN A 160 -4.43 18.14 -1.63
N LEU A 161 -3.49 17.77 -0.75
CA LEU A 161 -3.73 16.75 0.29
C LEU A 161 -3.86 17.36 1.70
N GLY A 162 -3.58 18.65 1.86
CA GLY A 162 -3.63 19.36 3.13
C GLY A 162 -2.69 18.76 4.18
N ILE A 163 -3.22 18.51 5.37
CA ILE A 163 -2.50 17.89 6.50
C ILE A 163 -2.61 16.35 6.54
N THR A 164 -3.13 15.72 5.48
CA THR A 164 -3.26 14.25 5.44
C THR A 164 -1.89 13.60 5.55
N GLU A 165 -1.75 12.61 6.43
CA GLU A 165 -0.50 11.90 6.61
C GLU A 165 -0.20 11.01 5.40
N ILE A 166 1.02 11.12 4.87
CA ILE A 166 1.49 10.30 3.75
C ILE A 166 2.62 9.40 4.24
N VAL A 167 2.38 8.10 4.22
CA VAL A 167 3.37 7.08 4.55
C VAL A 167 3.91 6.46 3.27
N SER A 168 5.13 6.88 2.92
CA SER A 168 5.78 6.49 1.68
C SER A 168 6.96 5.55 1.90
N GLY A 169 7.07 4.58 1.00
CA GLY A 169 8.27 3.79 0.75
C GLY A 169 9.37 4.60 0.08
N LYS A 170 10.34 3.87 -0.48
CA LYS A 170 11.39 4.41 -1.36
C LYS A 170 11.49 3.47 -2.55
N TYR A 171 11.47 4.01 -3.76
CA TYR A 171 11.80 3.24 -4.95
C TYR A 171 13.18 2.61 -4.78
N LYS A 172 13.28 1.29 -4.95
CA LYS A 172 14.56 0.58 -4.86
C LYS A 172 15.46 0.90 -6.04
N ASN A 173 14.90 1.16 -7.22
CA ASN A 173 15.69 1.30 -8.43
C ASN A 173 15.56 2.69 -9.08
N LYS A 174 16.17 3.69 -8.44
CA LYS A 174 16.24 5.07 -8.96
C LYS A 174 17.25 5.26 -10.09
N ASN A 175 18.19 4.33 -10.23
CA ASN A 175 19.30 4.41 -11.19
C ASN A 175 19.07 3.56 -12.45
N ASP A 176 17.93 2.87 -12.54
CA ASP A 176 17.53 2.15 -13.74
C ASP A 176 17.21 3.17 -14.84
N LYS A 177 18.13 3.29 -15.81
CA LYS A 177 17.98 4.22 -16.93
C LYS A 177 16.80 3.85 -17.84
N LYS A 178 16.34 2.60 -17.81
CA LYS A 178 15.20 2.16 -18.61
C LYS A 178 13.91 2.50 -17.88
N ILE A 179 13.81 2.14 -16.60
CA ILE A 179 12.57 2.14 -15.81
C ILE A 179 12.70 2.90 -14.47
N PRO A 180 13.04 4.20 -14.49
CA PRO A 180 13.17 4.94 -13.24
C PRO A 180 11.78 5.06 -12.60
N HIS A 181 11.70 4.83 -11.28
CA HIS A 181 10.49 5.11 -10.49
C HIS A 181 9.26 4.21 -10.72
N THR A 182 9.40 3.07 -11.42
CA THR A 182 8.37 2.02 -11.41
C THR A 182 8.57 1.09 -10.21
N PRO A 183 7.54 0.89 -9.36
CA PRO A 183 7.60 -0.06 -8.26
C PRO A 183 8.02 -1.47 -8.69
N GLN A 184 8.82 -2.15 -7.86
CA GLN A 184 9.31 -3.50 -8.16
C GLN A 184 8.17 -4.50 -8.36
N ILE A 185 7.04 -4.26 -7.72
CA ILE A 185 5.87 -5.13 -7.84
C ILE A 185 5.31 -5.23 -9.27
N TYR A 186 5.49 -4.21 -10.11
CA TYR A 186 5.08 -4.29 -11.53
C TYR A 186 6.12 -4.94 -12.43
N LYS A 187 7.33 -5.22 -11.92
CA LYS A 187 8.35 -5.98 -12.66
C LYS A 187 8.14 -7.50 -12.54
N SER A 188 7.08 -7.91 -11.86
CA SER A 188 6.70 -9.31 -11.68
C SER A 188 5.42 -9.59 -12.46
N ASP A 189 5.22 -10.86 -12.81
CA ASP A 189 4.01 -11.35 -13.50
C ASP A 189 2.73 -11.20 -12.65
N TYR A 190 2.86 -10.68 -11.42
CA TYR A 190 1.85 -10.65 -10.37
C TYR A 190 0.87 -9.48 -10.45
N SER A 191 1.01 -8.59 -11.42
CA SER A 191 0.32 -7.30 -11.40
C SER A 191 -1.06 -7.30 -12.06
N GLY A 192 -1.32 -8.21 -13.02
CA GLY A 192 -2.57 -8.21 -13.80
C GLY A 192 -2.89 -6.88 -14.53
N VAL A 193 -1.94 -5.95 -14.51
CA VAL A 193 -1.92 -4.63 -15.15
C VAL A 193 -0.49 -4.42 -15.62
N SER A 194 -0.28 -4.07 -16.87
CA SER A 194 1.07 -3.80 -17.36
C SER A 194 1.43 -2.34 -17.10
N LYS A 195 2.69 -2.11 -16.73
CA LYS A 195 3.27 -0.78 -16.61
C LYS A 195 4.62 -0.80 -17.28
N SER A 196 4.78 -0.05 -18.35
CA SER A 196 6.07 0.08 -19.02
C SER A 196 6.93 1.09 -18.29
N ALA A 197 8.14 1.23 -18.79
CA ALA A 197 9.15 2.04 -18.17
C ALA A 197 8.87 3.54 -18.29
N GLY A 198 8.81 4.23 -17.15
CA GLY A 198 8.46 5.66 -17.09
C GLY A 198 6.96 5.94 -17.27
N ASP A 199 6.12 4.90 -17.38
CA ASP A 199 4.68 5.09 -17.41
C ASP A 199 4.20 5.64 -16.06
N TRP A 200 3.34 6.65 -16.11
CA TRP A 200 2.69 7.19 -14.91
C TRP A 200 1.44 6.39 -14.55
N VAL A 201 0.78 5.84 -15.56
CA VAL A 201 -0.50 5.13 -15.48
C VAL A 201 -0.29 3.65 -15.79
N SER A 202 -0.94 2.76 -15.05
CA SER A 202 -0.97 1.33 -15.38
C SER A 202 -2.04 1.05 -16.44
N TYR A 203 -1.75 0.19 -17.39
CA TYR A 203 -2.72 -0.27 -18.39
C TYR A 203 -3.38 -1.57 -17.93
N ARG A 204 -4.71 -1.55 -17.86
CA ARG A 204 -5.46 -2.81 -17.83
C ARG A 204 -5.52 -3.38 -19.24
N PRO A 205 -5.43 -4.70 -19.41
CA PRO A 205 -5.87 -5.27 -20.67
C PRO A 205 -7.33 -4.86 -20.89
N GLY A 206 -7.61 -4.26 -22.06
CA GLY A 206 -8.88 -3.61 -22.35
C GLY A 206 -10.08 -4.56 -22.23
N ARG A 207 -11.28 -3.98 -21.99
CA ARG A 207 -12.54 -4.69 -22.25
C ARG A 207 -12.65 -4.90 -23.75
N PHE A 208 -12.12 -6.02 -24.25
CA PHE A 208 -12.32 -6.44 -25.63
C PHE A 208 -13.63 -7.24 -25.73
N ASP A 209 -14.32 -7.12 -26.87
CA ASP A 209 -15.62 -7.76 -27.12
C ASP A 209 -15.54 -9.27 -27.43
N GLU A 210 -14.33 -9.79 -27.63
CA GLU A 210 -14.10 -11.21 -27.88
C GLU A 210 -14.09 -12.00 -26.56
N GLU A 211 -15.00 -12.97 -26.42
CA GLU A 211 -15.20 -13.80 -25.23
C GLU A 211 -13.90 -14.51 -24.77
N GLU A 212 -13.06 -14.96 -25.72
CA GLU A 212 -11.76 -15.57 -25.42
C GLU A 212 -10.82 -14.62 -24.66
N ARG A 213 -10.76 -13.35 -25.07
CA ARG A 213 -9.96 -12.32 -24.39
C ARG A 213 -10.52 -11.95 -23.02
N ARG A 214 -11.84 -12.06 -22.80
CA ARG A 214 -12.44 -11.89 -21.47
C ARG A 214 -12.01 -12.99 -20.52
N GLN A 215 -11.98 -14.24 -20.99
CA GLN A 215 -11.51 -15.38 -20.20
C GLN A 215 -10.02 -15.24 -19.87
N GLU A 216 -9.20 -14.85 -20.85
CA GLU A 216 -7.77 -14.59 -20.65
C GLU A 216 -7.54 -13.45 -19.63
N ASN A 217 -8.26 -12.33 -19.75
CA ASN A 217 -8.18 -11.24 -18.79
C ASN A 217 -8.62 -11.67 -17.39
N GLN A 218 -9.68 -12.47 -17.28
CA GLN A 218 -10.14 -12.98 -16.00
C GLN A 218 -9.12 -13.94 -15.37
N HIS A 219 -8.47 -14.77 -16.17
CA HIS A 219 -7.37 -15.63 -15.74
C HIS A 219 -6.21 -14.81 -15.18
N VAL A 220 -5.73 -13.81 -15.93
CA VAL A 220 -4.65 -12.90 -15.52
C VAL A 220 -5.00 -12.16 -14.21
N VAL A 221 -6.25 -11.73 -14.06
CA VAL A 221 -6.72 -11.08 -12.81
C VAL A 221 -6.74 -12.06 -11.64
N ASN A 222 -7.18 -13.31 -11.86
CA ASN A 222 -7.21 -14.32 -10.81
C ASN A 222 -5.79 -14.71 -10.38
N GLU A 223 -4.89 -14.91 -11.34
CA GLU A 223 -3.48 -15.18 -11.11
C GLU A 223 -2.81 -14.03 -10.32
N ALA A 224 -3.06 -12.77 -10.69
CA ALA A 224 -2.56 -11.61 -9.95
C ALA A 224 -3.04 -11.61 -8.48
N ARG A 225 -4.27 -12.05 -8.21
CA ARG A 225 -4.81 -12.16 -6.85
C ARG A 225 -4.13 -13.27 -6.06
N GLU A 226 -3.93 -14.44 -6.65
CA GLU A 226 -3.23 -15.55 -6.01
C GLU A 226 -1.79 -15.15 -5.66
N ASN A 227 -1.12 -14.48 -6.59
CA ASN A 227 0.24 -13.99 -6.39
C ASN A 227 0.32 -12.90 -5.32
N ALA A 228 -0.64 -11.96 -5.29
CA ALA A 228 -0.75 -11.00 -4.19
C ALA A 228 -0.92 -11.72 -2.84
N ASN A 229 -1.68 -12.81 -2.77
CA ASN A 229 -1.84 -13.59 -1.53
C ASN A 229 -0.53 -14.28 -1.09
N ILE A 230 0.27 -14.78 -2.04
CA ILE A 230 1.61 -15.32 -1.73
C ILE A 230 2.49 -14.23 -1.11
N LEU A 231 2.50 -13.04 -1.71
CA LEU A 231 3.26 -11.90 -1.20
C LEU A 231 2.76 -11.44 0.18
N VAL A 232 1.45 -11.47 0.41
CA VAL A 232 0.84 -11.18 1.72
C VAL A 232 1.30 -12.17 2.77
N ASN A 233 1.33 -13.48 2.48
CA ASN A 233 1.80 -14.49 3.43
C ASN A 233 3.25 -14.25 3.83
N LYS A 234 4.11 -14.05 2.83
CA LYS A 234 5.53 -13.73 3.07
C LYS A 234 5.66 -12.45 3.93
N LEU A 235 4.85 -11.43 3.66
CA LEU A 235 4.85 -10.18 4.41
C LEU A 235 4.36 -10.36 5.85
N ILE A 236 3.39 -11.26 6.10
CA ILE A 236 2.97 -11.65 7.45
C ILE A 236 4.11 -12.36 8.18
N ASP A 237 4.77 -13.33 7.55
CA ASP A 237 5.91 -14.05 8.17
C ASP A 237 7.03 -13.07 8.56
N TRP A 238 7.37 -12.15 7.65
CA TRP A 238 8.31 -11.05 7.92
C TRP A 238 7.86 -10.18 9.10
N TYR A 239 6.57 -9.82 9.14
CA TYR A 239 6.01 -8.97 10.18
C TYR A 239 6.09 -9.64 11.55
N GLU A 240 5.68 -10.91 11.62
CA GLU A 240 5.67 -11.72 12.84
C GLU A 240 7.08 -11.93 13.39
N SER A 241 8.07 -12.15 12.50
CA SER A 241 9.48 -12.30 12.89
C SER A 241 10.06 -11.07 13.60
N ARG A 242 9.45 -9.89 13.43
CA ARG A 242 9.90 -8.61 14.01
C ARG A 242 9.05 -8.17 15.21
N THR A 243 8.01 -8.93 15.56
CA THR A 243 7.14 -8.65 16.72
C THR A 243 7.36 -9.60 17.90
N LYS A 244 8.13 -10.67 17.69
CA LYS A 244 8.62 -11.57 18.75
C LYS A 244 9.90 -11.00 19.37
#